data_AF-A0A528TI22-F1
#
_entry.id   AF-A0A528TI22-F1
#
_cell.length_a   1.000
_cell.length_b   1.000
_cell.length_c   1.000
_cell.angle_alpha   90.00
_cell.angle_beta   90.00
_cell.angle_gamma   90.00
#
_symmetry.space_group_name_H-M   'P 1'
#
loop_
_entity.id
_entity.type
_entity.pdbx_description
1 polymer ?
#
loop_
_entity_poly.entity_id
_entity_poly.type
_entity_poly.pdbx_seq_one_letter_code
_entity_poly.pdbx_strand_id
1 'polypeptide(L)'
;QDLSNFYCQFGAWFQNKKPVHQGILEPLSAEEIAAMPQYAPDKMRQNLVIGEAHEVVARLKAYETLGFDQYSIWIDSGLSHERKKKSLQLFIDRVMPAFI
;
A
#
# COMPACT_ATOMS: atom_id res chain seq x y z
N GLN A 1 -7.15 -4.37 -5.23
CA GLN A 1 -6.52 -5.59 -5.79
C GLN A 1 -5.00 -5.45 -5.91
N ASP A 2 -4.47 -4.45 -6.60
CA ASP A 2 -3.03 -4.35 -6.88
C ASP A 2 -2.12 -4.42 -5.64
N LEU A 3 -2.45 -3.64 -4.60
CA LEU A 3 -1.68 -3.65 -3.35
C LEU A 3 -1.76 -4.99 -2.62
N SER A 4 -2.91 -5.67 -2.69
CA SER A 4 -3.06 -7.03 -2.16
C SER A 4 -2.09 -7.99 -2.85
N ASN A 5 -2.04 -7.97 -4.19
CA ASN A 5 -1.10 -8.79 -4.95
C ASN A 5 0.36 -8.45 -4.62
N PHE A 6 0.69 -7.15 -4.50
CA PHE A 6 2.03 -6.70 -4.12
C PHE A 6 2.45 -7.24 -2.75
N TYR A 7 1.61 -7.12 -1.72
CA TYR A 7 1.96 -7.60 -0.38
C TYR A 7 1.97 -9.13 -0.30
N CYS A 8 1.14 -9.85 -1.06
CA CYS A 8 1.26 -11.30 -1.21
C CYS A 8 2.63 -11.70 -1.77
N GLN A 9 3.06 -11.05 -2.86
CA GLN A 9 4.36 -11.30 -3.49
C GLN A 9 5.52 -10.96 -2.55
N PHE A 10 5.49 -9.77 -1.95
CA PHE A 10 6.51 -9.33 -1.00
C PHE A 10 6.57 -10.25 0.23
N GLY A 11 5.42 -10.64 0.77
CA GLY A 11 5.35 -11.55 1.92
C GLY A 11 5.90 -12.94 1.62
N ALA A 12 5.63 -13.49 0.43
CA ALA A 12 6.19 -14.76 -0.01
C ALA A 12 7.70 -14.67 -0.29
N TRP A 13 8.14 -13.54 -0.86
CA TRP A 13 9.55 -13.24 -1.10
C TRP A 13 10.33 -13.12 0.22
N PHE A 14 9.81 -12.35 1.18
CA PHE A 14 10.40 -12.18 2.51
C PHE A 14 10.53 -13.51 3.27
N GLN A 15 9.60 -14.44 3.05
CA GLN A 15 9.59 -15.78 3.65
C GLN A 15 10.39 -16.82 2.83
N ASN A 16 11.02 -16.44 1.72
CA ASN A 16 11.74 -17.36 0.81
C ASN A 16 10.89 -18.55 0.33
N LYS A 17 9.60 -18.34 0.06
CA LYS A 17 8.67 -19.44 -0.29
C LYS A 17 8.88 -20.04 -1.68
N LYS A 18 9.56 -19.33 -2.58
CA LYS A 18 9.84 -19.75 -3.95
C LYS A 18 11.25 -19.33 -4.38
N PRO A 19 11.80 -19.94 -5.44
CA PRO A 19 13.03 -19.47 -6.07
C PRO A 19 12.95 -17.99 -6.45
N VAL A 20 14.10 -17.32 -6.33
CA VAL A 20 14.28 -15.92 -6.71
C VAL A 20 15.32 -15.88 -7.82
N HIS A 21 14.97 -15.21 -8.92
CA HIS A 21 15.86 -14.99 -10.06
C HIS A 21 16.00 -13.49 -10.30
N GLN A 22 17.24 -12.96 -10.20
CA GLN A 22 17.51 -11.53 -10.36
C GLN A 22 16.65 -10.63 -9.44
N GLY A 23 16.48 -11.04 -8.19
CA GLY A 23 15.68 -10.30 -7.20
C GLY A 23 14.16 -10.40 -7.40
N ILE A 24 13.69 -11.15 -8.39
CA ILE A 24 12.27 -11.36 -8.67
C ILE A 24 11.88 -12.77 -8.21
N LEU A 25 10.86 -12.86 -7.36
CA LEU A 25 10.25 -14.12 -6.97
C LEU A 25 9.47 -14.70 -8.15
N GLU A 26 9.47 -16.02 -8.31
CA GLU A 26 8.54 -16.68 -9.22
C GLU A 26 7.08 -16.29 -8.90
N PRO A 27 6.20 -16.09 -9.91
CA PRO A 27 4.83 -15.68 -9.68
C PRO A 27 4.06 -16.63 -8.74
N LEU A 28 3.22 -16.05 -7.89
CA LEU A 28 2.29 -16.80 -7.07
C LEU A 28 1.07 -17.18 -7.90
N SER A 29 0.57 -18.39 -7.66
CA SER A 29 -0.73 -18.84 -8.17
C SER A 29 -1.88 -18.14 -7.44
N ALA A 30 -3.08 -18.20 -8.02
CA ALA A 30 -4.28 -17.65 -7.39
C ALA A 30 -4.59 -18.32 -6.05
N GLU A 31 -4.35 -19.63 -5.93
CA GLU A 31 -4.55 -20.39 -4.69
C GLU A 31 -3.60 -19.94 -3.59
N GLU A 32 -2.31 -19.73 -3.92
CA GLU A 32 -1.32 -19.22 -2.98
C GLU A 32 -1.65 -17.81 -2.49
N ILE A 33 -2.14 -16.95 -3.38
CA ILE A 33 -2.61 -15.59 -3.02
C ILE A 33 -3.84 -15.69 -2.11
N ALA A 34 -4.81 -16.54 -2.43
CA ALA A 34 -6.02 -16.75 -1.64
C ALA A 34 -5.73 -17.32 -0.24
N ALA A 35 -4.66 -18.11 -0.09
CA ALA A 35 -4.18 -18.65 1.18
C ALA A 35 -3.54 -17.59 2.11
N MET A 36 -3.48 -16.32 1.71
CA MET A 36 -2.95 -15.21 2.52
C MET A 36 -4.04 -14.17 2.84
N PRO A 37 -5.07 -14.53 3.64
CA PRO A 37 -6.21 -13.66 3.92
C PRO A 37 -5.83 -12.35 4.65
N GLN A 38 -4.68 -12.30 5.33
CA GLN A 38 -4.16 -11.08 5.94
C GLN A 38 -3.84 -9.98 4.91
N TYR A 39 -3.61 -10.36 3.65
CA TYR A 39 -3.36 -9.45 2.53
C TYR A 39 -4.59 -9.25 1.64
N ALA A 40 -5.77 -9.73 2.04
CA ALA A 40 -6.99 -9.55 1.26
C ALA A 40 -7.29 -8.05 1.01
N PRO A 41 -7.94 -7.68 -0.12
CA PRO A 41 -8.12 -6.27 -0.50
C PRO A 41 -8.79 -5.38 0.55
N ASP A 42 -9.78 -5.91 1.27
CA ASP A 42 -10.47 -5.27 2.38
C ASP A 42 -9.52 -5.01 3.56
N LYS A 43 -8.68 -6.00 3.92
CA LYS A 43 -7.64 -5.86 4.95
C LYS A 43 -6.59 -4.82 4.57
N MET A 44 -6.17 -4.79 3.30
CA MET A 44 -5.25 -3.76 2.81
C MET A 44 -5.87 -2.37 2.89
N ARG A 45 -7.14 -2.19 2.48
CA ARG A 45 -7.83 -0.90 2.61
C ARG A 45 -8.00 -0.48 4.08
N GLN A 46 -8.25 -1.42 4.98
CA GLN A 46 -8.38 -1.16 6.41
C GLN A 46 -7.05 -0.72 7.03
N ASN A 47 -5.97 -1.46 6.75
CA ASN A 47 -4.69 -1.33 7.47
C ASN A 47 -3.74 -0.29 6.86
N LEU A 48 -3.89 0.01 5.57
CA LEU A 48 -3.08 1.02 4.88
C LEU A 48 -3.86 2.33 4.76
N VAL A 49 -3.16 3.43 4.50
CA VAL A 49 -3.78 4.73 4.25
C VAL A 49 -4.28 4.79 2.80
N ILE A 50 -5.38 4.10 2.52
CA ILE A 50 -6.01 4.01 1.19
C ILE A 50 -7.47 4.46 1.31
N GLY A 51 -7.86 5.43 0.48
CA GLY A 51 -9.23 5.90 0.42
C GLY A 51 -9.34 7.15 -0.44
N GLU A 52 -10.51 7.75 -0.42
CA GLU A 52 -10.73 9.11 -0.90
C GLU A 52 -9.98 10.11 -0.02
N ALA A 53 -9.71 11.31 -0.55
CA ALA A 53 -8.89 12.30 0.14
C ALA A 53 -9.39 12.63 1.56
N HIS A 54 -10.70 12.75 1.76
CA HIS A 54 -11.28 13.03 3.08
C HIS A 54 -11.10 11.88 4.07
N GLU A 55 -11.18 10.62 3.61
CA GLU A 55 -10.91 9.43 4.44
C GLU A 55 -9.44 9.41 4.87
N VAL A 56 -8.53 9.74 3.94
CA VAL A 56 -7.09 9.82 4.20
C VAL A 56 -6.77 10.92 5.21
N VAL A 57 -7.31 12.13 5.02
CA VAL A 57 -7.12 13.25 5.96
C VAL A 57 -7.62 12.88 7.36
N ALA A 58 -8.83 12.31 7.46
CA ALA A 58 -9.39 11.91 8.76
C ALA A 58 -8.48 10.89 9.47
N ARG A 59 -7.95 9.90 8.74
CA ARG A 59 -7.03 8.89 9.29
C ARG A 59 -5.71 9.51 9.74
N LEU A 60 -5.11 10.41 8.96
CA LEU A 60 -3.87 11.08 9.32
C LEU A 60 -4.04 12.06 10.49
N LYS A 61 -5.18 12.76 10.58
CA LYS A 61 -5.52 13.60 11.75
C LYS A 61 -5.70 12.79 13.03
N ALA A 62 -6.18 11.55 12.93
CA ALA A 62 -6.18 10.65 14.07
C ALA A 62 -4.73 10.33 14.53
N TYR A 63 -3.78 10.14 13.61
CA TYR A 63 -2.37 9.98 13.96
C TYR A 63 -1.77 11.25 14.58
N GLU A 64 -2.08 12.43 14.03
CA GLU A 64 -1.70 13.72 14.61
C GLU A 64 -2.18 13.85 16.07
N THR A 65 -3.42 13.45 16.35
CA THR A 65 -3.99 13.45 17.71
C THR A 65 -3.25 12.51 18.67
N LEU A 66 -2.66 11.42 18.16
CA LEU A 66 -1.82 10.52 18.95
C LEU A 66 -0.41 11.09 19.23
N GLY A 67 -0.08 12.26 18.68
CA GLY A 67 1.19 12.96 18.88
C GLY A 67 2.22 12.74 17.77
N PHE A 68 1.85 12.13 16.64
CA PHE A 68 2.74 11.98 15.48
C PHE A 68 2.75 13.27 14.64
N ASP A 69 3.93 13.79 14.31
CA ASP A 69 4.12 15.03 13.56
C ASP A 69 4.70 14.83 12.15
N GLN A 70 5.06 13.59 11.81
CA GLN A 70 5.63 13.23 10.51
C GLN A 70 4.89 12.05 9.89
N TYR A 71 4.61 12.17 8.58
CA TYR A 71 4.03 11.09 7.78
C TYR A 71 4.86 10.87 6.52
N SER A 72 5.38 9.65 6.38
CA SER A 72 6.13 9.21 5.20
C SER A 72 5.25 8.33 4.31
N ILE A 73 5.16 8.68 3.03
CA ILE A 73 4.38 7.92 2.05
C ILE A 73 5.29 7.02 1.20
N TRP A 74 4.92 5.74 1.11
CA TRP A 74 5.54 4.80 0.17
C TRP A 74 4.65 4.64 -1.06
N ILE A 75 5.16 4.98 -2.24
CA ILE A 75 4.36 4.98 -3.49
C ILE A 75 4.72 3.87 -4.47
N ASP A 76 5.74 3.05 -4.20
CA ASP A 76 6.23 2.07 -5.17
C ASP A 76 5.80 0.63 -4.86
N SER A 77 4.74 0.17 -5.52
CA SER A 77 4.11 -1.13 -5.25
C SER A 77 3.90 -1.95 -6.53
N GLY A 78 4.80 -1.77 -7.51
CA GLY A 78 4.64 -2.39 -8.84
C GLY A 78 3.57 -1.74 -9.72
N LEU A 79 3.01 -0.60 -9.29
CA LEU A 79 2.09 0.20 -10.09
C LEU A 79 2.83 0.96 -11.21
N SER A 80 2.13 1.25 -12.30
CA SER A 80 2.69 2.04 -13.39
C SER A 80 3.10 3.44 -12.93
N HIS A 81 4.11 4.02 -13.59
CA HIS A 81 4.57 5.38 -13.32
C HIS A 81 3.42 6.40 -13.29
N GLU A 82 2.54 6.37 -14.30
CA GLU A 82 1.40 7.28 -14.38
C GLU A 82 0.44 7.18 -13.20
N ARG A 83 0.15 5.95 -12.73
CA ARG A 83 -0.72 5.75 -11.57
C ARG A 83 -0.06 6.25 -10.29
N LYS A 84 1.24 5.99 -10.11
CA LYS A 84 2.01 6.50 -8.96
C LYS A 84 2.03 8.02 -8.93
N LYS A 85 2.36 8.65 -10.07
CA LYS A 85 2.37 10.11 -10.23
C LYS A 85 1.00 10.72 -9.94
N LYS A 86 -0.07 10.14 -10.49
CA LYS A 86 -1.45 10.61 -10.23
C LYS A 86 -1.82 10.52 -8.75
N SER A 87 -1.48 9.41 -8.08
CA SER A 87 -1.74 9.24 -6.65
C SER A 87 -0.98 10.25 -5.79
N LEU A 88 0.29 10.49 -6.11
CA LEU A 88 1.11 11.48 -5.42
C LEU A 88 0.56 12.90 -5.62
N GLN A 89 0.19 13.25 -6.86
CA GLN A 89 -0.42 14.54 -7.17
C GLN A 89 -1.72 14.76 -6.38
N LEU A 90 -2.61 13.76 -6.33
CA LEU A 90 -3.84 13.83 -5.53
C LEU A 90 -3.54 14.00 -4.04
N PHE A 91 -2.52 13.33 -3.51
CA PHE A 91 -2.11 13.51 -2.12
C PHE A 91 -1.63 14.95 -1.86
N ILE A 92 -0.78 15.49 -2.74
CA ILE A 92 -0.29 16.88 -2.66
C ILE A 92 -1.44 17.88 -2.73
N ASP A 93 -2.36 17.72 -3.68
CA ASP A 93 -3.41 18.71 -3.93
C ASP A 93 -4.57 18.63 -2.92
N ARG A 94 -4.86 17.44 -2.38
CA ARG A 94 -6.11 17.18 -1.63
C ARG A 94 -5.90 16.76 -0.19
N VAL A 95 -4.73 16.25 0.17
CA VAL A 95 -4.45 15.76 1.54
C VAL A 95 -3.52 16.71 2.27
N MET A 96 -2.39 17.08 1.67
CA MET A 96 -1.39 17.94 2.32
C MET A 96 -1.97 19.25 2.88
N PRO A 97 -2.86 20.00 2.18
CA PRO A 97 -3.39 21.28 2.69
C PRO A 97 -4.13 21.21 4.03
N ALA A 98 -4.52 20.03 4.51
CA ALA A 98 -5.13 19.87 5.83
C ALA A 98 -4.10 19.88 7.00
N PHE A 99 -2.80 19.89 6.70
CA PHE A 99 -1.68 19.77 7.65
C PHE A 99 -0.65 20.90 7.52
N ILE A 100 -0.95 21.94 6.73
CA ILE A 100 -0.07 23.12 6.50
C ILE A 100 -0.72 24.35 7.13
#